data_AF-A0A4P9YYY8-F1
#
_entry.id   AF-A0A4P9YYY8-F1
#
_cell.length_a   1.000
_cell.length_b   1.000
_cell.length_c   1.000
_cell.angle_alpha   90.00
_cell.angle_beta   90.00
_cell.angle_gamma   90.00
#
_symmetry.space_group_name_H-M   'P 1'
#
loop_
_entity.id
_entity.type
_entity.pdbx_description
1 polymer ?
#
loop_
_entity_poly.entity_id
_entity_poly.type
_entity_poly.pdbx_seq_one_letter_code
_entity_poly.pdbx_strand_id
1 'polypeptide(L)'
;MSAMQRKWYQKILEKDIEAVNGVLSNNREGKTRLLNIVMQLRKCCNHPYLFDGAEPGPPYTTDEHIVENAGKMILLDKLLRRMKAQGSRVLLFSQMSRVLDILEDYCIFREYGNMYVCGTDYCRIDGSTQHEDRIEAIDEYNRPGSDKFIFLLTTRAGGLGINLVTADIVILYDSDWNPQVDLQAMDRAHRIGQKKQVWVFRFITENAIEEKVLERAAQKLRLDQLVIQQGRISQQQKAASKDELLNMIRHGAKTMFESAESTVADDDIDKIITQGEQKTHELNKKYENIGLDDLQRFTVEGLGNAYEWQGEDYSKRKEAVGMTWIQPAKRERKANYAIDDYYREALRVGPKQDRSKQPRMPKQPTVADFQFFPPRYTELMEKENYWQMKQRGIKIPLRPAEEGGADEETREKERAEEQAKIDEAEPLTEEEQAEKETLQEQGFDDWNRRDFNAFVKACERYGRNQLEMIAEEMDNKTLEQVQRYANTFWQRYKEIADYEKIINNIEKGESRLRKQMEIQQHLTFKVKEHKLPLEQLRIAYGPSRGKQWTEEEDRFLLVQLEKIGYGSEDAYEHIRRAIRKSDRFRFDWFFKSRSTLEIQRRCNTLIQLIEKEFKGDD
;
A
#
# COMPACT_ATOMS: atom_id res chain seq x y z
N MET A 1 23.51 10.92 -11.53
CA MET A 1 22.62 10.75 -12.70
C MET A 1 23.29 11.36 -13.94
N SER A 2 23.00 10.85 -15.13
CA SER A 2 23.41 11.47 -16.41
C SER A 2 22.59 12.73 -16.72
N ALA A 3 23.01 13.52 -17.72
CA ALA A 3 22.25 14.67 -18.20
C ALA A 3 20.85 14.28 -18.71
N MET A 4 20.76 13.15 -19.43
CA MET A 4 19.51 12.62 -19.93
C MET A 4 18.56 12.20 -18.79
N GLN A 5 19.08 11.51 -17.76
CA GLN A 5 18.33 11.15 -16.57
C GLN A 5 17.77 12.39 -15.87
N ARG A 6 18.57 13.45 -15.68
CA ARG A 6 18.10 14.71 -15.08
C ARG A 6 16.93 15.32 -15.85
N LYS A 7 17.06 15.42 -17.17
CA LYS A 7 16.00 15.96 -18.05
C LYS A 7 14.70 15.18 -17.90
N TRP A 8 14.76 13.85 -17.92
CA TRP A 8 13.57 13.01 -17.74
C TRP A 8 13.02 13.09 -16.32
N TYR A 9 13.88 13.15 -15.30
CA TYR A 9 13.47 13.29 -13.90
C TYR A 9 12.71 14.60 -13.67
N GLN A 10 13.24 15.72 -14.18
CA GLN A 10 12.57 17.02 -14.16
C GLN A 10 11.24 16.97 -14.91
N LYS A 11 11.21 16.41 -16.12
CA LYS A 11 9.98 16.26 -16.92
C LYS A 11 8.89 15.45 -16.20
N ILE A 12 9.25 14.41 -15.44
CA ILE A 12 8.31 13.61 -14.65
C ILE A 12 7.73 14.45 -13.50
N LEU A 13 8.57 15.22 -12.80
CA LEU A 13 8.13 16.09 -11.72
C LEU A 13 7.23 17.24 -12.23
N GLU A 14 7.57 17.84 -13.36
CA GLU A 14 6.82 18.94 -13.98
C GLU A 14 5.42 18.51 -14.45
N LYS A 15 5.30 17.30 -15.03
CA LYS A 15 4.02 16.78 -15.53
C LYS A 15 2.96 16.67 -14.43
N ASP A 16 3.38 16.36 -13.20
CA ASP A 16 2.50 16.14 -12.06
C ASP A 16 2.78 17.13 -10.91
N ILE A 17 3.20 18.36 -11.23
CA ILE A 17 3.65 19.34 -10.24
C ILE A 17 2.59 19.70 -9.20
N GLU A 18 1.32 19.73 -9.59
CA GLU A 18 0.19 19.96 -8.67
C GLU A 18 0.08 18.86 -7.60
N ALA A 19 0.37 17.61 -7.99
CA ALA A 19 0.38 16.48 -7.07
C ALA A 19 1.57 16.56 -6.11
N VAL A 20 2.74 16.95 -6.60
CA VAL A 20 3.98 17.11 -5.81
C VAL A 20 3.88 18.30 -4.83
N ASN A 21 3.23 19.39 -5.25
CA ASN A 21 2.99 20.57 -4.43
C ASN A 21 1.87 20.35 -3.40
N GLY A 22 1.13 19.23 -3.47
CA GLY A 22 0.14 18.84 -2.45
C GLY A 22 -1.25 19.47 -2.66
N VAL A 23 -1.57 19.90 -3.87
CA VAL A 23 -2.84 20.59 -4.21
C VAL A 23 -4.03 19.61 -4.32
N LEU A 24 -3.80 18.29 -4.23
CA LEU A 24 -4.86 17.29 -4.39
C LEU A 24 -5.74 17.12 -3.13
N SER A 25 -7.01 17.53 -3.26
CA SER A 25 -8.09 17.47 -2.26
C SER A 25 -8.53 16.05 -1.87
N ASN A 26 -8.48 15.07 -2.79
CA ASN A 26 -8.91 13.69 -2.53
C ASN A 26 -7.77 12.76 -2.04
N ASN A 27 -7.96 12.12 -0.88
CA ASN A 27 -6.95 11.25 -0.25
C ASN A 27 -6.62 9.96 -1.03
N ARG A 28 -7.61 9.35 -1.70
CA ARG A 28 -7.43 8.07 -2.41
C ARG A 28 -6.77 8.27 -3.79
N GLU A 29 -7.23 9.27 -4.55
CA GLU A 29 -6.67 9.62 -5.86
C GLU A 29 -5.25 10.15 -5.75
N GLY A 30 -4.97 10.98 -4.73
CA GLY A 30 -3.64 11.49 -4.46
C GLY A 30 -2.62 10.37 -4.20
N LYS A 31 -2.97 9.35 -3.41
CA LYS A 31 -2.06 8.23 -3.12
C LYS A 31 -1.69 7.45 -4.38
N THR A 32 -2.67 7.11 -5.22
CA THR A 32 -2.42 6.35 -6.47
C THR A 32 -1.57 7.14 -7.45
N ARG A 33 -1.82 8.45 -7.59
CA ARG A 33 -1.03 9.34 -8.46
C ARG A 33 0.42 9.46 -7.98
N LEU A 34 0.63 9.64 -6.67
CA LEU A 34 1.97 9.67 -6.07
C LEU A 34 2.72 8.36 -6.26
N LEU A 35 2.07 7.21 -6.07
CA LEU A 35 2.68 5.91 -6.33
C LEU A 35 3.14 5.75 -7.78
N ASN A 36 2.38 6.28 -8.75
CA ASN A 36 2.81 6.29 -10.15
C ASN A 36 4.04 7.19 -10.36
N ILE A 37 4.05 8.40 -9.81
CA ILE A 37 5.21 9.31 -9.88
C ILE A 37 6.45 8.60 -9.33
N VAL A 38 6.34 8.01 -8.14
CA VAL A 38 7.41 7.23 -7.51
C VAL A 38 7.94 6.13 -8.44
N MET A 39 7.03 5.39 -9.11
CA MET A 39 7.41 4.36 -10.07
C MET A 39 8.17 4.94 -11.28
N GLN A 40 7.71 6.06 -11.85
CA GLN A 40 8.41 6.70 -12.98
C GLN A 40 9.78 7.26 -12.56
N LEU A 41 9.89 7.87 -11.38
CA LEU A 41 11.17 8.36 -10.86
C LEU A 41 12.16 7.19 -10.66
N ARG A 42 11.69 6.04 -10.16
CA ARG A 42 12.51 4.81 -10.08
C ARG A 42 12.96 4.31 -11.45
N LYS A 43 12.07 4.31 -12.46
CA LYS A 43 12.45 3.97 -13.84
C LYS A 43 13.57 4.90 -14.34
N CYS A 44 13.44 6.21 -14.09
CA CYS A 44 14.45 7.20 -14.47
C CYS A 44 15.80 6.97 -13.78
N CYS A 45 15.81 6.63 -12.49
CA CYS A 45 17.04 6.26 -11.77
C CYS A 45 17.73 5.03 -12.37
N ASN A 46 16.97 4.07 -12.90
CA ASN A 46 17.51 2.86 -13.51
C ASN A 46 18.09 3.11 -14.91
N HIS A 47 17.27 3.55 -15.87
CA HIS A 47 17.70 3.85 -17.23
C HIS A 47 16.66 4.71 -17.98
N PRO A 48 17.06 5.79 -18.70
CA PRO A 48 16.12 6.59 -19.49
C PRO A 48 15.39 5.81 -20.58
N TYR A 49 16.00 4.77 -21.17
CA TYR A 49 15.40 3.98 -22.26
C TYR A 49 14.19 3.14 -21.82
N LEU A 50 13.86 3.14 -20.51
CA LEU A 50 12.57 2.63 -20.03
C LEU A 50 11.38 3.53 -20.40
N PHE A 51 11.63 4.71 -20.96
CA PHE A 51 10.62 5.61 -21.52
C PHE A 51 10.66 5.58 -23.04
N ASP A 52 9.48 5.45 -23.65
CA ASP A 52 9.37 5.41 -25.11
C ASP A 52 9.76 6.77 -25.70
N GLY A 53 10.58 6.77 -26.75
CA GLY A 53 11.14 7.98 -27.37
C GLY A 53 12.25 8.66 -26.57
N ALA A 54 12.80 7.99 -25.55
CA ALA A 54 14.02 8.44 -24.89
C ALA A 54 15.26 8.11 -25.73
N GLU A 55 15.34 6.89 -26.25
CA GLU A 55 16.47 6.45 -27.06
C GLU A 55 16.59 7.24 -28.38
N PRO A 56 17.79 7.70 -28.77
CA PRO A 56 18.01 8.36 -30.06
C PRO A 56 17.66 7.42 -31.23
N GLY A 57 16.79 7.85 -32.14
CA GLY A 57 16.41 7.07 -33.33
C GLY A 57 14.97 7.33 -33.78
N PRO A 58 14.48 6.61 -34.81
CA PRO A 58 15.15 5.54 -35.57
C PRO A 58 16.31 6.00 -36.50
N PRO A 59 17.27 5.13 -36.84
CA PRO A 59 17.41 3.73 -36.41
C PRO A 59 17.97 3.61 -34.99
N TYR A 60 17.49 2.63 -34.23
CA TYR A 60 18.01 2.31 -32.89
C TYR A 60 19.25 1.41 -33.06
N THR A 61 20.37 1.82 -32.48
CA THR A 61 21.65 1.11 -32.56
C THR A 61 22.20 0.93 -31.16
N THR A 62 22.68 -0.26 -30.81
CA THR A 62 23.31 -0.47 -29.50
C THR A 62 24.76 0.03 -29.54
N ASP A 63 25.02 1.21 -28.96
CA ASP A 63 26.35 1.85 -28.89
C ASP A 63 26.64 2.39 -27.48
N GLU A 64 27.80 3.03 -27.27
CA GLU A 64 28.28 3.60 -25.99
C GLU A 64 27.23 4.45 -25.24
N HIS A 65 26.29 5.04 -25.97
CA HIS A 65 25.18 5.79 -25.39
C HIS A 65 24.32 4.98 -24.41
N ILE A 66 24.29 3.64 -24.50
CA ILE A 66 23.60 2.77 -23.52
C ILE A 66 24.27 2.84 -22.14
N VAL A 67 25.56 3.15 -22.10
CA VAL A 67 26.33 3.31 -20.87
C VAL A 67 26.29 4.76 -20.41
N GLU A 68 26.60 5.71 -21.30
CA GLU A 68 26.73 7.13 -20.96
C GLU A 68 25.42 7.78 -20.49
N ASN A 69 24.28 7.31 -21.01
CA ASN A 69 22.98 7.86 -20.67
C ASN A 69 22.43 7.42 -19.30
N ALA A 70 23.11 6.54 -18.56
CA ALA A 70 22.69 6.15 -17.22
C ALA A 70 23.86 6.08 -16.23
N GLY A 71 23.78 6.84 -15.13
CA GLY A 71 24.85 6.88 -14.12
C GLY A 71 25.16 5.51 -13.50
N LYS A 72 24.14 4.66 -13.32
CA LYS A 72 24.32 3.29 -12.83
C LYS A 72 25.07 2.41 -13.84
N MET A 73 24.86 2.61 -15.14
CA MET A 73 25.56 1.85 -16.19
C MET A 73 27.03 2.23 -16.28
N ILE A 74 27.37 3.52 -16.14
CA ILE A 74 28.78 3.98 -16.07
C ILE A 74 29.51 3.29 -14.92
N LEU A 75 28.89 3.26 -13.73
CA LEU A 75 29.46 2.59 -12.56
C LEU A 75 29.53 1.08 -12.77
N LEU A 76 28.49 0.47 -13.33
CA LEU A 76 28.43 -0.96 -13.62
C LEU A 76 29.54 -1.40 -14.56
N ASP A 77 29.75 -0.69 -15.66
CA ASP A 77 30.77 -1.01 -16.67
C ASP A 77 32.18 -0.98 -16.06
N LYS A 78 32.48 0.08 -15.32
CA LYS A 78 33.71 0.23 -14.54
C LYS A 78 33.89 -0.92 -13.53
N LEU A 79 32.85 -1.27 -12.77
CA LEU A 79 32.88 -2.31 -11.75
C LEU A 79 33.06 -3.71 -12.36
N LEU A 80 32.31 -4.04 -13.41
CA LEU A 80 32.35 -5.35 -14.07
C LEU A 80 33.73 -5.64 -14.68
N ARG A 81 34.38 -4.64 -15.31
CA ARG A 81 35.75 -4.79 -15.84
C ARG A 81 36.74 -5.17 -14.74
N ARG A 82 36.65 -4.54 -13.57
CA ARG A 82 37.49 -4.86 -12.40
C ARG A 82 37.21 -6.27 -11.88
N MET A 83 35.94 -6.63 -11.70
CA MET A 83 35.56 -7.95 -11.18
C MET A 83 35.97 -9.08 -12.13
N LYS A 84 35.90 -8.85 -13.45
CA LYS A 84 36.38 -9.82 -14.44
C LYS A 84 37.90 -10.00 -14.35
N ALA A 85 38.66 -8.92 -14.22
CA ALA A 85 40.11 -8.96 -14.07
C ALA A 85 40.56 -9.70 -12.79
N GLN A 86 39.73 -9.69 -11.74
CA GLN A 86 39.97 -10.41 -10.49
C GLN A 86 39.53 -11.89 -10.54
N GLY A 87 38.87 -12.34 -11.61
CA GLY A 87 38.34 -13.71 -11.72
C GLY A 87 37.18 -13.99 -10.77
N SER A 88 36.43 -12.94 -10.41
CA SER A 88 35.18 -13.04 -9.66
C SER A 88 34.00 -13.28 -10.61
N ARG A 89 32.88 -13.77 -10.08
CA ARG A 89 31.63 -13.96 -10.83
C ARG A 89 30.49 -13.18 -10.20
N VAL A 90 29.61 -12.64 -11.04
CA VAL A 90 28.66 -11.58 -10.66
C VAL A 90 27.22 -12.04 -10.83
N LEU A 91 26.42 -11.89 -9.79
CA LEU A 91 24.95 -11.93 -9.85
C LEU A 91 24.43 -10.49 -9.90
N LEU A 92 23.62 -10.16 -10.89
CA LEU A 92 23.01 -8.84 -11.06
C LEU A 92 21.50 -8.97 -10.89
N PHE A 93 20.99 -8.40 -9.81
CA PHE A 93 19.56 -8.36 -9.52
C PHE A 93 18.94 -7.02 -9.91
N SER A 94 17.77 -7.07 -10.54
CA SER A 94 16.92 -5.91 -10.83
C SER A 94 15.46 -6.23 -10.52
N GLN A 95 14.69 -5.23 -10.10
CA GLN A 95 13.26 -5.35 -9.90
C GLN A 95 12.49 -5.35 -11.22
N MET A 96 12.99 -4.66 -12.24
CA MET A 96 12.31 -4.47 -13.52
C MET A 96 12.90 -5.41 -14.58
N SER A 97 12.10 -6.31 -15.14
CA SER A 97 12.55 -7.19 -16.24
C SER A 97 13.04 -6.41 -17.45
N ARG A 98 12.41 -5.27 -17.77
CA ARG A 98 12.86 -4.38 -18.86
C ARG A 98 14.26 -3.79 -18.66
N VAL A 99 14.75 -3.71 -17.42
CA VAL A 99 16.14 -3.33 -17.17
C VAL A 99 17.07 -4.50 -17.50
N LEU A 100 16.62 -5.75 -17.28
CA LEU A 100 17.39 -6.92 -17.72
C LEU A 100 17.52 -6.95 -19.25
N ASP A 101 16.46 -6.60 -20.00
CA ASP A 101 16.53 -6.47 -21.46
C ASP A 101 17.66 -5.50 -21.88
N ILE A 102 17.71 -4.30 -21.27
CA ILE A 102 18.79 -3.31 -21.51
C ILE A 102 20.17 -3.87 -21.12
N LEU A 103 20.25 -4.63 -20.03
CA LEU A 103 21.49 -5.23 -19.57
C LEU A 103 21.94 -6.39 -20.47
N GLU A 104 21.02 -7.10 -21.12
CA GLU A 104 21.35 -8.09 -22.15
C GLU A 104 21.97 -7.41 -23.36
N ASP A 105 21.34 -6.36 -23.88
CA ASP A 105 21.88 -5.57 -24.99
C ASP A 105 23.26 -5.00 -24.66
N TYR A 106 23.46 -4.53 -23.43
CA TYR A 106 24.76 -4.09 -22.93
C TYR A 106 25.79 -5.23 -22.84
N CYS A 107 25.42 -6.40 -22.33
CA CYS A 107 26.31 -7.57 -22.24
C CYS A 107 26.74 -8.05 -23.62
N ILE A 108 25.83 -7.99 -24.60
CA ILE A 108 26.09 -8.29 -26.01
C ILE A 108 27.04 -7.23 -26.59
N PHE A 109 26.73 -5.95 -26.40
CA PHE A 109 27.53 -4.82 -26.91
C PHE A 109 28.98 -4.80 -26.40
N ARG A 110 29.19 -5.03 -25.10
CA ARG A 110 30.54 -5.05 -24.51
C ARG A 110 31.36 -6.28 -24.91
N GLU A 111 30.81 -7.17 -25.73
CA GLU A 111 31.43 -8.38 -26.27
C GLU A 111 32.43 -9.02 -25.29
N TYR A 112 31.86 -9.64 -24.26
CA TYR A 112 32.46 -10.86 -23.73
C TYR A 112 32.33 -12.04 -24.72
N GLY A 113 31.60 -11.87 -25.82
CA GLY A 113 31.58 -12.80 -26.96
C GLY A 113 32.60 -12.43 -28.02
N ASN A 114 33.56 -13.33 -28.30
CA ASN A 114 34.38 -13.30 -29.51
C ASN A 114 33.57 -13.97 -30.64
N MET A 115 33.48 -13.32 -31.79
CA MET A 115 32.53 -13.58 -32.90
C MET A 115 32.73 -14.90 -33.70
N TYR A 116 33.40 -15.91 -33.16
CA TYR A 116 33.46 -17.24 -33.79
C TYR A 116 33.61 -18.32 -32.73
N VAL A 117 32.54 -18.63 -32.00
CA VAL A 117 32.16 -19.92 -31.38
C VAL A 117 30.96 -19.63 -30.46
N CYS A 118 29.88 -20.41 -30.57
CA CYS A 118 28.67 -20.27 -29.75
C CYS A 118 28.98 -20.13 -28.24
N GLY A 119 28.66 -18.99 -27.61
CA GLY A 119 28.78 -18.82 -26.16
C GLY A 119 28.43 -17.41 -25.69
N THR A 120 27.18 -17.21 -25.26
CA THR A 120 26.76 -16.03 -24.49
C THR A 120 27.32 -16.14 -23.07
N ASP A 121 28.16 -15.19 -22.63
CA ASP A 121 28.86 -15.18 -21.33
C ASP A 121 27.97 -14.79 -20.12
N TYR A 122 26.65 -14.77 -20.33
CA TYR A 122 25.67 -14.49 -19.28
C TYR A 122 24.52 -15.49 -19.27
N CYS A 123 23.88 -15.65 -18.11
CA CYS A 123 22.62 -16.38 -17.95
C CYS A 123 21.54 -15.40 -17.49
N ARG A 124 20.27 -15.66 -17.82
CA ARG A 124 19.13 -14.84 -17.39
C ARG A 124 18.02 -15.70 -16.78
N ILE A 125 17.51 -15.30 -15.63
CA ILE A 125 16.27 -15.83 -15.04
C ILE A 125 15.35 -14.68 -14.68
N ASP A 126 14.16 -14.67 -15.27
CA ASP A 126 13.08 -13.78 -14.91
C ASP A 126 11.81 -14.55 -14.48
N GLY A 127 10.74 -13.81 -14.19
CA GLY A 127 9.47 -14.38 -13.77
C GLY A 127 8.74 -15.17 -14.87
N SER A 128 9.19 -15.07 -16.13
CA SER A 128 8.61 -15.75 -17.29
C SER A 128 9.42 -16.96 -17.77
N THR A 129 10.68 -17.11 -17.35
CA THR A 129 11.52 -18.28 -17.67
C THR A 129 10.86 -19.59 -17.20
N GLN A 130 10.77 -20.58 -18.09
CA GLN A 130 10.18 -21.87 -17.77
C GLN A 130 11.02 -22.63 -16.74
N HIS A 131 10.41 -23.62 -16.08
CA HIS A 131 11.10 -24.36 -15.02
C HIS A 131 12.32 -25.13 -15.52
N GLU A 132 12.23 -25.73 -16.71
CA GLU A 132 13.31 -26.51 -17.32
C GLU A 132 14.49 -25.59 -17.69
N ASP A 133 14.23 -24.51 -18.45
CA ASP A 133 15.22 -23.49 -18.80
C ASP A 133 15.91 -22.89 -17.57
N ARG A 134 15.17 -22.74 -16.46
CA ARG A 134 15.74 -22.23 -15.20
C ARG A 134 16.77 -23.20 -14.62
N ILE A 135 16.47 -24.50 -14.62
CA ILE A 135 17.39 -25.51 -14.10
C ILE A 135 18.65 -25.54 -14.97
N GLU A 136 18.48 -25.53 -16.29
CA GLU A 136 19.59 -25.49 -17.24
C GLU A 136 20.50 -24.28 -17.02
N ALA A 137 19.93 -23.07 -16.90
CA ALA A 137 20.72 -21.86 -16.65
C ALA A 137 21.47 -21.89 -15.30
N ILE A 138 20.87 -22.49 -14.25
CA ILE A 138 21.52 -22.65 -12.94
C ILE A 138 22.67 -23.65 -13.03
N ASP A 139 22.45 -24.80 -13.67
CA ASP A 139 23.45 -25.85 -13.81
C ASP A 139 24.60 -25.37 -14.69
N GLU A 140 24.33 -24.67 -15.79
CA GLU A 140 25.35 -24.10 -16.67
C GLU A 140 26.23 -23.10 -15.92
N TYR A 141 25.64 -22.22 -15.09
CA TYR A 141 26.40 -21.25 -14.29
C TYR A 141 27.19 -21.90 -13.15
N ASN A 142 26.63 -22.94 -12.52
CA ASN A 142 27.27 -23.63 -11.40
C ASN A 142 28.29 -24.70 -11.81
N ARG A 143 28.28 -25.12 -13.10
CA ARG A 143 29.20 -26.12 -13.64
C ARG A 143 30.66 -25.75 -13.33
N PRO A 144 31.50 -26.70 -12.89
CA PRO A 144 32.92 -26.44 -12.71
C PRO A 144 33.56 -26.00 -14.04
N GLY A 145 34.28 -24.89 -14.02
CA GLY A 145 34.86 -24.30 -15.24
C GLY A 145 33.83 -23.68 -16.18
N SER A 146 32.67 -23.24 -15.68
CA SER A 146 31.71 -22.48 -16.48
C SER A 146 32.31 -21.16 -16.97
N ASP A 147 32.10 -20.86 -18.25
CA ASP A 147 32.53 -19.62 -18.90
C ASP A 147 31.60 -18.44 -18.58
N LYS A 148 30.46 -18.70 -17.91
CA LYS A 148 29.45 -17.68 -17.58
C LYS A 148 29.96 -16.76 -16.47
N PHE A 149 30.09 -15.48 -16.79
CA PHE A 149 30.56 -14.44 -15.86
C PHE A 149 29.42 -13.74 -15.14
N ILE A 150 28.35 -13.37 -15.87
CA ILE A 150 27.21 -12.60 -15.35
C ILE A 150 25.97 -13.48 -15.26
N PHE A 151 25.24 -13.40 -14.15
CA PHE A 151 23.89 -13.95 -14.06
C PHE A 151 22.91 -12.80 -13.81
N LEU A 152 22.01 -12.56 -14.76
CA LEU A 152 20.94 -11.58 -14.67
C LEU A 152 19.71 -12.23 -14.02
N LEU A 153 19.25 -11.67 -12.90
CA LEU A 153 18.07 -12.17 -12.19
C LEU A 153 17.09 -11.06 -11.88
N THR A 154 15.79 -11.34 -11.98
CA THR A 154 14.82 -10.48 -11.29
C THR A 154 14.83 -10.78 -9.79
N THR A 155 14.79 -9.78 -8.92
CA THR A 155 14.89 -9.98 -7.47
C THR A 155 13.81 -10.93 -6.94
N ARG A 156 12.60 -10.86 -7.50
CA ARG A 156 11.50 -11.78 -7.13
C ARG A 156 11.70 -13.21 -7.64
N ALA A 157 12.18 -13.40 -8.86
CA ALA A 157 12.46 -14.76 -9.37
C ALA A 157 13.66 -15.39 -8.65
N GLY A 158 14.66 -14.58 -8.27
CA GLY A 158 15.78 -14.98 -7.44
C GLY A 158 15.38 -15.42 -6.01
N GLY A 159 14.28 -14.88 -5.49
CA GLY A 159 13.70 -15.28 -4.19
C GLY A 159 13.20 -16.73 -4.12
N LEU A 160 13.09 -17.45 -5.24
CA LEU A 160 12.44 -18.78 -5.33
C LEU A 160 13.29 -19.97 -4.82
N GLY A 161 14.31 -19.73 -4.00
CA GLY A 161 15.05 -20.80 -3.31
C GLY A 161 16.22 -21.44 -4.08
N ILE A 162 16.67 -20.81 -5.17
CA ILE A 162 17.78 -21.30 -5.99
C ILE A 162 19.14 -21.20 -5.27
N ASN A 163 20.16 -21.91 -5.76
CA ASN A 163 21.49 -21.92 -5.17
C ASN A 163 22.56 -21.50 -6.18
N LEU A 164 23.28 -20.40 -5.91
CA LEU A 164 24.28 -19.81 -6.80
C LEU A 164 25.57 -19.49 -6.02
N VAL A 165 26.05 -20.44 -5.20
CA VAL A 165 27.31 -20.36 -4.40
C VAL A 165 28.59 -20.17 -5.22
N THR A 166 28.44 -20.22 -6.53
CA THR A 166 29.49 -20.16 -7.52
C THR A 166 29.90 -18.70 -7.80
N ALA A 167 29.01 -17.74 -7.52
CA ALA A 167 29.25 -16.29 -7.60
C ALA A 167 29.62 -15.68 -6.26
N ASP A 168 30.65 -14.84 -6.26
CA ASP A 168 31.17 -14.13 -5.08
C ASP A 168 30.78 -12.64 -5.06
N ILE A 169 30.25 -12.09 -6.14
CA ILE A 169 29.79 -10.70 -6.21
C ILE A 169 28.29 -10.66 -6.45
N VAL A 170 27.58 -9.85 -5.67
CA VAL A 170 26.16 -9.57 -5.84
C VAL A 170 25.98 -8.08 -6.08
N ILE A 171 25.36 -7.70 -7.20
CA ILE A 171 25.00 -6.32 -7.52
C ILE A 171 23.48 -6.20 -7.46
N LEU A 172 22.97 -5.34 -6.58
CA LEU A 172 21.59 -4.92 -6.57
C LEU A 172 21.48 -3.63 -7.37
N TYR A 173 21.02 -3.73 -8.61
CA TYR A 173 20.90 -2.58 -9.52
C TYR A 173 19.84 -1.59 -9.01
N ASP A 174 18.76 -2.09 -8.44
CA ASP A 174 17.79 -1.32 -7.67
C ASP A 174 17.23 -2.13 -6.49
N SER A 175 16.68 -1.41 -5.52
CA SER A 175 16.27 -1.97 -4.23
C SER A 175 14.76 -2.23 -4.16
N ASP A 176 14.35 -3.32 -3.52
CA ASP A 176 12.94 -3.52 -3.18
C ASP A 176 12.49 -2.55 -2.07
N TRP A 177 11.18 -2.32 -1.96
CA TRP A 177 10.57 -1.63 -0.82
C TRP A 177 10.60 -2.48 0.46
N ASN A 178 10.69 -3.80 0.29
CA ASN A 178 10.82 -4.76 1.36
C ASN A 178 12.29 -5.23 1.46
N PRO A 179 13.05 -4.83 2.49
CA PRO A 179 14.46 -5.18 2.64
C PRO A 179 14.70 -6.70 2.66
N GLN A 180 13.70 -7.49 3.10
CA GLN A 180 13.82 -8.95 3.17
C GLN A 180 13.94 -9.60 1.80
N VAL A 181 13.34 -9.02 0.77
CA VAL A 181 13.42 -9.52 -0.61
C VAL A 181 14.86 -9.39 -1.12
N ASP A 182 15.51 -8.27 -0.83
CA ASP A 182 16.90 -8.04 -1.21
C ASP A 182 17.86 -8.91 -0.39
N LEU A 183 17.63 -9.10 0.92
CA LEU A 183 18.42 -10.03 1.75
C LEU A 183 18.35 -11.45 1.22
N GLN A 184 17.14 -11.91 0.84
CA GLN A 184 16.95 -13.23 0.26
C GLN A 184 17.69 -13.39 -1.08
N ALA A 185 17.80 -12.33 -1.86
CA ALA A 185 18.58 -12.31 -3.09
C ALA A 185 20.10 -12.42 -2.81
N MET A 186 20.61 -11.73 -1.78
CA MET A 186 22.01 -11.86 -1.34
C MET A 186 22.34 -13.30 -0.90
N ASP A 187 21.41 -13.94 -0.16
CA ASP A 187 21.52 -15.32 0.31
C ASP A 187 21.54 -16.37 -0.81
N ARG A 188 21.40 -15.97 -2.09
CA ARG A 188 21.62 -16.87 -3.23
C ARG A 188 23.11 -17.18 -3.45
N ALA A 189 23.97 -16.19 -3.18
CA ALA A 189 25.42 -16.30 -3.23
C ALA A 189 26.03 -16.50 -1.83
N HIS A 190 25.56 -15.72 -0.84
CA HIS A 190 25.99 -15.81 0.55
C HIS A 190 25.29 -16.98 1.25
N ARG A 191 25.73 -18.19 0.91
CA ARG A 191 25.14 -19.44 1.40
C ARG A 191 26.21 -20.47 1.73
N ILE A 192 25.86 -21.42 2.60
CA ILE A 192 26.68 -22.59 2.90
C ILE A 192 27.06 -23.29 1.57
N GLY A 193 28.36 -23.33 1.27
CA GLY A 193 28.91 -23.84 0.02
C GLY A 193 29.78 -22.83 -0.73
N GLN A 194 29.63 -21.54 -0.46
CA GLN A 194 30.52 -20.50 -0.96
C GLN A 194 31.88 -20.55 -0.26
N LYS A 195 32.97 -20.42 -1.03
CA LYS A 195 34.37 -20.49 -0.57
C LYS A 195 35.09 -19.15 -0.60
N LYS A 196 34.61 -18.19 -1.40
CA LYS A 196 35.14 -16.82 -1.53
C LYS A 196 34.36 -15.84 -0.65
N GLN A 197 34.98 -14.71 -0.29
CA GLN A 197 34.27 -13.60 0.37
C GLN A 197 33.18 -13.07 -0.56
N VAL A 198 31.95 -12.99 -0.06
CA VAL A 198 30.84 -12.40 -0.83
C VAL A 198 30.84 -10.89 -0.65
N TRP A 199 30.86 -10.16 -1.77
CA TRP A 199 30.71 -8.70 -1.79
C TRP A 199 29.33 -8.34 -2.34
N VAL A 200 28.63 -7.44 -1.65
CA VAL A 200 27.30 -6.98 -2.07
C VAL A 200 27.37 -5.49 -2.37
N PHE A 201 27.19 -5.13 -3.65
CA PHE A 201 27.11 -3.75 -4.10
C PHE A 201 25.65 -3.37 -4.33
N ARG A 202 25.16 -2.40 -3.55
CA ARG A 202 23.81 -1.85 -3.72
C ARG A 202 23.91 -0.50 -4.41
N PHE A 203 23.36 -0.39 -5.62
CA PHE A 203 23.36 0.87 -6.35
C PHE A 203 22.24 1.78 -5.87
N ILE A 204 22.60 3.02 -5.56
CA ILE A 204 21.69 4.02 -5.01
C ILE A 204 21.97 5.33 -5.73
N THR A 205 20.93 5.91 -6.31
CA THR A 205 21.05 7.21 -6.94
C THR A 205 20.99 8.30 -5.89
N GLU A 206 22.11 9.02 -5.72
CA GLU A 206 22.22 10.10 -4.75
C GLU A 206 21.26 11.26 -5.04
N ASN A 207 20.83 11.95 -3.98
CA ASN A 207 19.94 13.11 -4.04
C ASN A 207 18.64 12.85 -4.81
N ALA A 208 18.17 11.60 -4.81
CA ALA A 208 16.98 11.17 -5.54
C ALA A 208 16.03 10.38 -4.63
N ILE A 209 14.91 9.93 -5.20
CA ILE A 209 13.92 9.13 -4.49
C ILE A 209 14.50 7.85 -3.87
N GLU A 210 15.52 7.24 -4.47
CA GLU A 210 16.10 5.97 -4.01
C GLU A 210 16.73 6.05 -2.61
N GLU A 211 17.31 7.19 -2.22
CA GLU A 211 17.85 7.36 -0.86
C GLU A 211 16.76 7.25 0.22
N LYS A 212 15.59 7.81 -0.05
CA LYS A 212 14.45 7.72 0.88
C LYS A 212 13.83 6.33 0.92
N VAL A 213 13.86 5.61 -0.21
CA VAL A 213 13.50 4.19 -0.24
C VAL A 213 14.46 3.38 0.62
N LEU A 214 15.76 3.66 0.57
CA LEU A 214 16.76 2.98 1.39
C LEU A 214 16.58 3.26 2.89
N GLU A 215 16.42 4.53 3.29
CA GLU A 215 16.16 4.91 4.68
C GLU A 215 14.93 4.16 5.24
N ARG A 216 13.87 4.06 4.44
CA ARG A 216 12.66 3.30 4.78
C ARG A 216 12.91 1.81 4.90
N ALA A 217 13.67 1.22 3.98
CA ALA A 217 14.04 -0.19 4.03
C ALA A 217 14.87 -0.49 5.29
N ALA A 218 15.82 0.37 5.65
CA ALA A 218 16.63 0.24 6.86
C ALA A 218 15.77 0.32 8.14
N GLN A 219 14.84 1.28 8.21
CA GLN A 219 13.89 1.39 9.33
C GLN A 219 13.04 0.11 9.46
N LYS A 220 12.50 -0.40 8.36
CA LYS A 220 11.71 -1.64 8.35
C LYS A 220 12.53 -2.84 8.80
N LEU A 221 13.76 -2.98 8.31
CA LEU A 221 14.63 -4.08 8.71
C LEU A 221 14.93 -4.06 10.21
N ARG A 222 15.14 -2.87 10.78
CA ARG A 222 15.34 -2.71 12.22
C ARG A 222 14.08 -3.07 13.01
N LEU A 223 12.91 -2.63 12.55
CA LEU A 223 11.62 -3.01 13.15
C LEU A 223 11.42 -4.52 13.10
N ASP A 224 11.68 -5.17 11.97
CA ASP A 224 11.55 -6.61 11.80
C ASP A 224 12.47 -7.38 12.77
N GLN A 225 13.73 -6.94 12.95
CA GLN A 225 14.65 -7.52 13.93
C GLN A 225 14.11 -7.42 15.37
N LEU A 226 13.51 -6.28 15.73
CA LEU A 226 12.97 -6.06 17.07
C LEU A 226 11.67 -6.87 17.31
N VAL A 227 10.82 -7.01 16.29
CA VAL A 227 9.60 -7.84 16.36
C VAL A 227 9.96 -9.33 16.50
N ILE A 228 10.98 -9.82 15.78
CA ILE A 228 11.46 -11.21 15.90
C ILE A 228 11.93 -11.50 17.33
N GLN A 229 12.60 -10.56 17.99
CA GLN A 229 13.05 -10.71 19.39
C GLN A 229 11.89 -10.75 20.39
N GLN A 230 10.76 -10.10 20.09
CA GLN A 230 9.61 -9.99 21.01
C GLN A 230 8.58 -11.13 20.87
N GLY A 231 8.70 -11.98 19.84
CA GLY A 231 7.89 -13.19 19.67
C GLY A 231 6.37 -12.97 19.53
N ARG A 232 5.88 -11.73 19.38
CA ARG A 232 4.46 -11.40 19.26
C ARG A 232 4.18 -10.25 18.30
N ILE A 233 3.03 -10.38 17.64
CA ILE A 233 2.32 -9.43 16.76
C ILE A 233 2.74 -9.51 15.28
N SER A 234 1.87 -10.13 14.48
CA SER A 234 1.87 -9.99 13.03
C SER A 234 1.47 -8.55 12.67
N GLN A 235 2.46 -7.68 12.43
CA GLN A 235 2.15 -6.41 11.81
C GLN A 235 1.82 -6.66 10.34
N GLN A 236 0.58 -6.33 9.95
CA GLN A 236 0.22 -6.17 8.55
C GLN A 236 1.20 -5.18 7.90
N GLN A 237 1.79 -5.56 6.77
CA GLN A 237 2.60 -4.67 5.93
C GLN A 237 1.76 -3.46 5.50
N LYS A 238 1.77 -2.38 6.30
CA LYS A 238 1.11 -1.13 5.92
C LYS A 238 1.91 -0.46 4.81
N ALA A 239 1.25 -0.26 3.66
CA ALA A 239 1.81 0.49 2.55
C ALA A 239 2.09 1.95 2.95
N ALA A 240 3.14 2.54 2.37
CA ALA A 240 3.56 3.93 2.62
C ALA A 240 2.38 4.93 2.62
N SER A 241 2.42 5.90 3.54
CA SER A 241 1.38 6.94 3.66
C SER A 241 1.46 7.98 2.53
N LYS A 242 0.40 8.77 2.31
CA LYS A 242 0.38 9.86 1.31
C LYS A 242 1.45 10.93 1.63
N ASP A 243 1.57 11.33 2.88
CA ASP A 243 2.52 12.39 3.30
C ASP A 243 3.97 11.93 3.19
N GLU A 244 4.20 10.65 3.46
CA GLU A 244 5.48 9.99 3.22
C GLU A 244 5.81 9.93 1.73
N LEU A 245 4.82 9.51 0.92
CA LEU A 245 4.68 9.75 -0.53
C LEU A 245 5.38 11.03 -0.98
N LEU A 246 4.81 12.12 -0.48
CA LEU A 246 5.18 13.48 -0.84
C LEU A 246 6.59 13.85 -0.36
N ASN A 247 6.95 13.49 0.88
CA ASN A 247 8.26 13.79 1.44
C ASN A 247 9.39 13.10 0.64
N MET A 248 9.18 11.86 0.20
CA MET A 248 10.17 11.14 -0.61
C MET A 248 10.39 11.81 -1.97
N ILE A 249 9.32 12.25 -2.62
CA ILE A 249 9.40 12.93 -3.94
C ILE A 249 10.05 14.31 -3.79
N ARG A 250 9.70 15.07 -2.76
CA ARG A 250 10.23 16.43 -2.52
C ARG A 250 11.72 16.44 -2.23
N HIS A 251 12.23 15.44 -1.52
CA HIS A 251 13.67 15.31 -1.23
C HIS A 251 14.52 15.29 -2.51
N GLY A 252 14.11 14.48 -3.50
CA GLY A 252 14.81 14.41 -4.77
C GLY A 252 14.53 15.60 -5.70
N ALA A 253 13.38 16.27 -5.56
CA ALA A 253 13.03 17.40 -6.42
C ALA A 253 13.93 18.62 -6.18
N LYS A 254 14.20 18.98 -4.92
CA LYS A 254 14.93 20.21 -4.55
C LYS A 254 16.31 20.28 -5.20
N THR A 255 17.12 19.27 -4.96
CA THR A 255 18.48 19.13 -5.50
C THR A 255 18.51 19.06 -7.02
N MET A 256 17.50 18.45 -7.64
CA MET A 256 17.44 18.28 -9.10
C MET A 256 17.04 19.55 -9.85
N PHE A 257 16.38 20.51 -9.19
CA PHE A 257 16.12 21.85 -9.75
C PHE A 257 17.23 22.84 -9.45
N GLU A 258 17.97 22.66 -8.34
CA GLU A 258 19.06 23.57 -7.92
C GLU A 258 20.43 23.22 -8.54
N SER A 259 20.67 21.94 -8.89
CA SER A 259 21.98 21.51 -9.41
C SER A 259 22.08 21.58 -10.94
N ALA A 260 22.98 22.44 -11.42
CA ALA A 260 23.47 22.42 -12.79
C ALA A 260 24.79 21.62 -12.85
N GLU A 261 24.84 20.64 -13.76
CA GLU A 261 26.07 20.03 -14.30
C GLU A 261 27.07 19.39 -13.32
N SER A 262 26.75 18.21 -12.78
CA SER A 262 27.80 17.26 -12.36
C SER A 262 27.59 15.89 -13.02
N THR A 263 28.46 15.49 -13.95
CA THR A 263 28.46 14.14 -14.52
C THR A 263 29.31 13.24 -13.64
N VAL A 264 28.84 12.02 -13.36
CA VAL A 264 29.51 10.99 -12.52
C VAL A 264 30.73 10.38 -13.25
N ALA A 265 31.25 11.05 -14.28
CA ALA A 265 32.13 10.42 -15.26
C ALA A 265 33.55 10.17 -14.73
N ASP A 266 34.05 10.97 -13.78
CA ASP A 266 35.49 11.04 -13.47
C ASP A 266 35.92 10.57 -12.07
N ASP A 267 35.00 10.07 -11.24
CA ASP A 267 35.38 9.56 -9.92
C ASP A 267 36.05 8.17 -10.00
N ASP A 268 37.18 8.00 -9.30
CA ASP A 268 37.86 6.72 -9.13
C ASP A 268 36.94 5.71 -8.41
N ILE A 269 36.79 4.52 -8.96
CA ILE A 269 35.94 3.45 -8.39
C ILE A 269 36.32 3.17 -6.93
N ASP A 270 37.61 3.17 -6.60
CA ASP A 270 38.08 2.94 -5.22
C ASP A 270 37.59 4.01 -4.24
N LYS A 271 37.51 5.27 -4.69
CA LYS A 271 36.95 6.36 -3.87
C LYS A 271 35.46 6.15 -3.67
N ILE A 272 34.73 5.77 -4.72
CA ILE A 272 33.29 5.50 -4.65
C ILE A 272 33.00 4.34 -3.69
N ILE A 273 33.76 3.24 -3.77
CA ILE A 273 33.62 2.10 -2.86
C ILE A 273 33.89 2.52 -1.42
N THR A 274 34.99 3.24 -1.17
CA THR A 274 35.37 3.69 0.19
C THR A 274 34.33 4.63 0.78
N GLN A 275 33.81 5.58 -0.02
CA GLN A 275 32.74 6.49 0.42
C GLN A 275 31.42 5.73 0.66
N GLY A 276 31.10 4.75 -0.20
CA GLY A 276 29.93 3.89 -0.04
C GLY A 276 29.96 3.06 1.25
N GLU A 277 31.12 2.51 1.61
CA GLU A 277 31.33 1.80 2.87
C GLU A 277 31.13 2.73 4.09
N GLN A 278 31.70 3.94 4.05
CA GLN A 278 31.52 4.94 5.11
C GLN A 278 30.04 5.32 5.29
N LYS A 279 29.33 5.67 4.21
CA LYS A 279 27.89 6.00 4.25
C LYS A 279 27.05 4.83 4.76
N THR A 280 27.39 3.60 4.38
CA THR A 280 26.69 2.39 4.86
C THR A 280 26.91 2.21 6.36
N HIS A 281 28.14 2.41 6.84
CA HIS A 281 28.45 2.33 8.27
C HIS A 281 27.73 3.41 9.09
N GLU A 282 27.70 4.66 8.60
CA GLU A 282 26.95 5.76 9.21
C GLU A 282 25.45 5.46 9.30
N LEU A 283 24.86 4.93 8.21
CA LEU A 283 23.44 4.56 8.18
C LEU A 283 23.13 3.44 9.17
N ASN A 284 23.97 2.39 9.22
CA ASN A 284 23.80 1.30 10.17
C ASN A 284 23.90 1.82 11.60
N LYS A 285 24.92 2.62 11.92
CA LYS A 285 25.10 3.22 13.25
C LYS A 285 23.92 4.11 13.66
N LYS A 286 23.34 4.86 12.71
CA LYS A 286 22.15 5.70 12.94
C LYS A 286 20.94 4.88 13.39
N TYR A 287 20.76 3.68 12.84
CA TYR A 287 19.59 2.83 13.13
C TYR A 287 19.85 1.73 14.17
N GLU A 288 21.11 1.38 14.44
CA GLU A 288 21.52 0.43 15.50
C GLU A 288 21.17 0.96 16.90
N ASN A 289 21.26 2.27 17.10
CA ASN A 289 20.98 2.91 18.40
C ASN A 289 19.47 3.07 18.69
N ILE A 290 18.59 2.78 17.73
CA ILE A 290 17.14 2.83 17.97
C ILE A 290 16.74 1.58 18.77
N GLY A 291 16.30 1.81 20.01
CA GLY A 291 15.90 0.79 20.98
C GLY A 291 14.41 0.45 20.96
N LEU A 292 14.02 -0.50 21.82
CA LEU A 292 12.64 -0.98 21.96
C LEU A 292 11.67 0.07 22.55
N ASP A 293 12.16 0.98 23.39
CA ASP A 293 11.36 2.04 24.02
C ASP A 293 11.01 3.18 23.06
N ASP A 294 11.90 3.49 22.11
CA ASP A 294 11.61 4.42 21.01
C ASP A 294 10.53 3.87 20.07
N LEU A 295 10.44 2.54 20.00
CA LEU A 295 9.51 1.78 19.18
C LEU A 295 8.06 1.89 19.69
N GLN A 296 7.84 1.92 21.02
CA GLN A 296 6.52 2.18 21.60
C GLN A 296 6.00 3.58 21.23
N ARG A 297 6.89 4.56 21.06
CA ARG A 297 6.54 5.89 20.54
C ARG A 297 6.13 5.89 19.06
N PHE A 298 6.56 4.87 18.30
CA PHE A 298 6.15 4.69 16.89
C PHE A 298 4.87 3.85 16.72
N THR A 299 4.53 2.98 17.68
CA THR A 299 3.39 2.05 17.57
C THR A 299 2.09 2.57 18.17
N VAL A 300 2.12 3.53 19.09
CA VAL A 300 0.91 4.13 19.67
C VAL A 300 0.47 5.33 18.82
N GLU A 301 -0.51 5.07 17.96
CA GLU A 301 -1.41 6.03 17.29
C GLU A 301 -0.81 7.19 16.47
N GLY A 302 -1.29 7.30 15.23
CA GLY A 302 -1.32 8.59 14.54
C GLY A 302 -2.28 9.54 15.26
N LEU A 303 -1.78 10.28 16.26
CA LEU A 303 -2.12 11.65 16.66
C LEU A 303 -1.50 11.96 18.04
N GLY A 304 -0.46 12.80 18.06
CA GLY A 304 0.05 13.46 19.27
C GLY A 304 1.49 13.10 19.63
N ASN A 305 2.36 14.12 19.65
CA ASN A 305 3.72 14.10 20.20
C ASN A 305 4.88 13.57 19.33
N ALA A 306 4.84 13.84 18.03
CA ALA A 306 6.07 13.84 17.19
C ALA A 306 7.03 15.02 17.46
N TYR A 307 6.91 15.70 18.60
CA TYR A 307 7.61 16.97 18.89
C TYR A 307 8.45 16.97 20.17
N GLU A 308 8.63 15.85 20.88
CA GLU A 308 9.54 15.82 22.04
C GLU A 308 10.77 14.96 21.76
N TRP A 309 11.93 15.62 21.67
CA TRP A 309 13.24 14.98 21.62
C TRP A 309 14.13 15.60 22.70
N GLN A 310 14.71 14.77 23.57
CA GLN A 310 15.58 15.21 24.69
C GLN A 310 14.95 16.22 25.68
N GLY A 311 13.64 16.16 25.94
CA GLY A 311 13.00 17.00 26.96
C GLY A 311 12.72 18.45 26.53
N GLU A 312 12.92 18.79 25.25
CA GLU A 312 12.41 20.02 24.65
C GLU A 312 11.21 19.74 23.74
N ASP A 313 10.16 20.55 23.88
CA ASP A 313 8.95 20.53 23.06
C ASP A 313 9.14 21.39 21.80
N TYR A 314 9.39 20.71 20.67
CA TYR A 314 9.58 21.29 19.34
C TYR A 314 8.25 21.74 18.69
N SER A 315 7.10 21.63 19.36
CA SER A 315 5.80 22.07 18.83
C SER A 315 5.78 23.56 18.46
N LYS A 316 6.64 24.36 19.12
CA LYS A 316 6.80 25.80 18.90
C LYS A 316 7.86 26.17 17.85
N ARG A 317 8.71 25.23 17.42
CA ARG A 317 9.58 25.37 16.24
C ARG A 317 9.00 24.64 15.05
N LYS A 318 7.77 25.01 14.66
CA LYS A 318 7.51 25.13 13.23
C LYS A 318 8.28 26.34 12.72
N GLU A 319 9.60 26.22 12.61
CA GLU A 319 10.22 26.87 11.46
C GLU A 319 9.47 26.32 10.27
N ALA A 320 8.81 27.21 9.53
CA ALA A 320 8.17 26.86 8.30
C ALA A 320 9.25 26.21 7.43
N VAL A 321 9.32 24.87 7.41
CA VAL A 321 9.97 24.12 6.36
C VAL A 321 9.31 24.64 5.11
N GLY A 322 10.03 25.52 4.42
CA GLY A 322 9.46 26.44 3.45
C GLY A 322 8.51 25.68 2.54
N MET A 323 7.28 26.16 2.44
CA MET A 323 6.35 25.73 1.40
C MET A 323 7.01 26.10 0.08
N THR A 324 7.92 25.24 -0.38
CA THR A 324 8.81 25.51 -1.51
C THR A 324 7.98 25.15 -2.72
N TRP A 325 7.13 26.11 -3.08
CA TRP A 325 6.32 26.07 -4.27
C TRP A 325 7.26 25.90 -5.46
N ILE A 326 7.31 24.69 -6.02
CA ILE A 326 8.06 24.44 -7.23
C ILE A 326 7.33 25.21 -8.34
N GLN A 327 7.93 26.31 -8.79
CA GLN A 327 7.34 27.14 -9.84
C GLN A 327 7.29 26.32 -11.13
N PRO A 328 6.12 26.11 -11.75
CA PRO A 328 6.07 25.49 -13.07
C PRO A 328 6.89 26.32 -14.05
N ALA A 329 7.73 25.67 -14.88
CA ALA A 329 8.42 26.34 -15.96
C ALA A 329 7.40 27.12 -16.80
N LYS A 330 7.66 28.42 -17.00
CA LYS A 330 6.76 29.35 -17.69
C LYS A 330 6.35 28.77 -19.04
N ARG A 331 5.16 28.20 -19.11
CA ARG A 331 4.51 27.89 -20.38
C ARG A 331 4.17 29.25 -20.98
N GLU A 332 4.87 29.67 -22.03
CA GLU A 332 4.52 30.85 -22.82
C GLU A 332 3.16 30.62 -23.49
N ARG A 333 2.09 30.83 -22.73
CA ARG A 333 0.81 31.22 -23.30
C ARG A 333 0.92 32.71 -23.57
N LYS A 334 0.73 33.10 -24.84
CA LYS A 334 0.46 34.50 -25.19
C LYS A 334 -0.68 35.00 -24.30
N ALA A 335 -0.35 35.86 -23.35
CA ALA A 335 -1.30 36.46 -22.45
C ALA A 335 -2.04 37.57 -23.22
N ASN A 336 -3.36 37.45 -23.33
CA ASN A 336 -4.20 38.62 -23.54
C ASN A 336 -4.17 39.42 -22.23
N TYR A 337 -3.68 40.65 -22.31
CA TYR A 337 -3.63 41.60 -21.18
C TYR A 337 -5.03 41.82 -20.60
N ALA A 338 -5.26 41.41 -19.36
CA ALA A 338 -6.42 41.84 -18.57
C ALA A 338 -5.96 43.00 -17.67
N ILE A 339 -6.33 44.21 -18.09
CA ILE A 339 -5.96 45.48 -17.45
C ILE A 339 -6.54 45.60 -16.02
N ASP A 340 -7.61 44.87 -15.71
CA ASP A 340 -8.33 44.93 -14.42
C ASP A 340 -7.53 44.38 -13.23
N ASP A 341 -6.71 43.34 -13.42
CA ASP A 341 -5.94 42.76 -12.31
C ASP A 341 -4.80 43.70 -11.87
N TYR A 342 -4.25 44.50 -12.79
CA TYR A 342 -3.23 45.51 -12.48
C TYR A 342 -3.80 46.64 -11.60
N TYR A 343 -5.03 47.08 -11.86
CA TYR A 343 -5.70 48.10 -11.02
C TYR A 343 -6.11 47.54 -9.65
N ARG A 344 -6.52 46.27 -9.59
CA ARG A 344 -6.92 45.61 -8.33
C ARG A 344 -5.73 45.41 -7.38
N GLU A 345 -4.54 45.20 -7.93
CA GLU A 345 -3.30 45.01 -7.18
C GLU A 345 -2.65 46.35 -6.79
N ALA A 346 -2.69 47.36 -7.67
CA ALA A 346 -2.15 48.70 -7.39
C ALA A 346 -2.94 49.49 -6.31
N LEU A 347 -4.22 49.14 -6.07
CA LEU A 347 -5.06 49.77 -5.06
C LEU A 347 -5.01 49.09 -3.67
N ARG A 348 -4.30 47.96 -3.51
CA ARG A 348 -4.07 47.32 -2.20
C ARG A 348 -2.91 47.99 -1.46
N VAL A 349 -3.10 49.23 -1.02
CA VAL A 349 -2.16 49.91 -0.11
C VAL A 349 -2.82 50.08 1.26
N GLY A 350 -2.63 49.09 2.13
CA GLY A 350 -3.05 49.14 3.53
C GLY A 350 -2.41 48.00 4.32
N PRO A 351 -1.98 48.22 5.57
CA PRO A 351 -1.31 47.19 6.37
C PRO A 351 -2.27 46.02 6.62
N LYS A 352 -1.78 44.78 6.47
CA LYS A 352 -2.51 43.58 6.90
C LYS A 352 -2.81 43.72 8.39
N GLN A 353 -4.09 43.95 8.72
CA GLN A 353 -4.56 43.82 10.09
C GLN A 353 -4.34 42.38 10.54
N ASP A 354 -3.57 42.26 11.63
CA ASP A 354 -3.36 41.03 12.36
C ASP A 354 -4.72 40.56 12.90
N ARG A 355 -5.34 39.59 12.23
CA ARG A 355 -6.61 39.01 12.70
C ARG A 355 -6.28 38.19 13.94
N SER A 356 -6.41 38.83 15.11
CA SER A 356 -6.38 38.17 16.41
C SER A 356 -7.18 36.86 16.33
N LYS A 357 -6.56 35.73 16.69
CA LYS A 357 -7.22 34.42 16.71
C LYS A 357 -8.46 34.52 17.59
N GLN A 358 -9.62 34.66 16.95
CA GLN A 358 -10.89 34.70 17.64
C GLN A 358 -11.06 33.38 18.43
N PRO A 359 -11.64 33.42 19.65
CA PRO A 359 -11.88 32.23 20.45
C PRO A 359 -12.66 31.21 19.62
N ARG A 360 -12.12 30.00 19.49
CA ARG A 360 -12.82 28.92 18.77
C ARG A 360 -14.11 28.61 19.52
N MET A 361 -15.22 28.53 18.79
CA MET A 361 -16.51 28.11 19.32
C MET A 361 -16.34 26.79 20.11
N PRO A 362 -16.98 26.65 21.27
CA PRO A 362 -17.16 25.36 21.90
C PRO A 362 -17.81 24.41 20.87
N LYS A 363 -17.22 23.23 20.67
CA LYS A 363 -17.82 22.23 19.80
C LYS A 363 -19.19 21.87 20.36
N GLN A 364 -20.25 22.12 19.59
CA GLN A 364 -21.59 21.66 19.93
C GLN A 364 -21.55 20.14 20.17
N PRO A 365 -22.22 19.61 21.21
CA PRO A 365 -22.47 18.19 21.32
C PRO A 365 -23.33 17.77 20.13
N THR A 366 -22.70 17.18 19.12
CA THR A 366 -23.42 16.68 17.95
C THR A 366 -24.15 15.42 18.36
N VAL A 367 -25.47 15.53 18.57
CA VAL A 367 -26.35 14.37 18.68
C VAL A 367 -26.24 13.61 17.37
N ALA A 368 -25.77 12.36 17.43
CA ALA A 368 -25.51 11.62 16.20
C ALA A 368 -26.76 10.85 15.76
N ASP A 369 -27.04 10.85 14.45
CA ASP A 369 -28.27 10.27 13.88
C ASP A 369 -28.50 8.80 14.27
N PHE A 370 -27.42 8.04 14.48
CA PHE A 370 -27.47 6.62 14.87
C PHE A 370 -27.87 6.39 16.34
N GLN A 371 -27.95 7.43 17.16
CA GLN A 371 -28.40 7.32 18.56
C GLN A 371 -29.94 7.44 18.69
N PHE A 372 -30.64 7.72 17.57
CA PHE A 372 -32.11 7.72 17.46
C PHE A 372 -32.86 8.56 18.51
N PHE A 373 -32.29 9.69 18.93
CA PHE A 373 -33.01 10.62 19.81
C PHE A 373 -34.27 11.18 19.12
N PRO A 374 -35.36 11.43 19.87
CA PRO A 374 -36.54 12.09 19.32
C PRO A 374 -36.23 13.54 18.86
N PRO A 375 -36.89 14.07 17.83
CA PRO A 375 -36.70 15.46 17.37
C PRO A 375 -36.93 16.51 18.48
N ARG A 376 -37.82 16.21 19.42
CA ARG A 376 -38.09 17.06 20.58
C ARG A 376 -36.88 17.19 21.52
N TYR A 377 -36.05 16.15 21.64
CA TYR A 377 -34.82 16.19 22.42
C TYR A 377 -33.77 17.10 21.77
N THR A 378 -33.64 17.05 20.44
CA THR A 378 -32.72 17.92 19.71
C THR A 378 -33.12 19.39 19.82
N GLU A 379 -34.42 19.71 19.78
CA GLU A 379 -34.93 21.07 20.02
C GLU A 379 -34.56 21.59 21.41
N LEU A 380 -34.76 20.78 22.46
CA LEU A 380 -34.44 21.15 23.85
C LEU A 380 -32.93 21.32 24.05
N MET A 381 -32.10 20.48 23.42
CA MET A 381 -30.65 20.60 23.41
C MET A 381 -30.17 21.86 22.67
N GLU A 382 -30.79 22.20 21.54
CA GLU A 382 -30.49 23.42 20.79
C GLU A 382 -30.84 24.67 21.61
N LYS A 383 -32.01 24.70 22.25
CA LYS A 383 -32.45 25.80 23.13
C LYS A 383 -31.46 26.03 24.28
N GLU A 384 -31.02 24.95 24.93
CA GLU A 384 -30.00 25.01 25.98
C GLU A 384 -28.65 25.53 25.47
N ASN A 385 -28.22 25.05 24.30
CA ASN A 385 -26.96 25.48 23.69
C ASN A 385 -26.99 26.97 23.32
N TYR A 386 -28.08 27.47 22.73
CA TYR A 386 -28.23 28.89 22.42
C TYR A 386 -28.22 29.75 23.69
N TRP A 387 -28.88 29.31 24.75
CA TRP A 387 -28.83 29.99 26.05
C TRP A 387 -27.42 29.98 26.67
N GLN A 388 -26.69 28.86 26.59
CA GLN A 388 -25.28 28.79 27.02
C GLN A 388 -24.37 29.71 26.20
N MET A 389 -24.61 29.84 24.89
CA MET A 389 -23.87 30.75 24.01
C MET A 389 -24.15 32.22 24.36
N LYS A 390 -25.41 32.55 24.67
CA LYS A 390 -25.83 33.86 25.18
C LYS A 390 -25.15 34.20 26.50
N GLN A 391 -25.12 33.26 27.46
CA GLN A 391 -24.43 33.44 28.75
C GLN A 391 -22.92 33.66 28.59
N ARG A 392 -22.28 32.97 27.65
CA ARG A 392 -20.84 33.08 27.38
C ARG A 392 -20.48 34.27 26.47
N GLY A 393 -21.45 35.03 25.97
CA GLY A 393 -21.23 36.20 25.12
C GLY A 393 -20.59 35.88 23.76
N ILE A 394 -20.81 34.68 23.23
CA ILE A 394 -20.20 34.21 21.98
C ILE A 394 -21.06 34.68 20.80
N LYS A 395 -20.50 35.53 19.93
CA LYS A 395 -21.14 36.01 18.69
C LYS A 395 -20.79 35.15 17.49
N ILE A 396 -21.72 34.99 16.56
CA ILE A 396 -21.54 34.15 15.37
C ILE A 396 -20.65 34.88 14.34
N PRO A 397 -19.51 34.30 13.94
CA PRO A 397 -18.63 34.91 12.94
C PRO A 397 -19.21 34.74 11.53
N LEU A 398 -18.86 35.66 10.61
CA LEU A 398 -19.21 35.52 9.20
C LEU A 398 -18.52 34.28 8.60
N ARG A 399 -19.31 33.42 7.94
CA ARG A 399 -18.77 32.24 7.24
C ARG A 399 -17.86 32.72 6.08
N PRO A 400 -16.64 32.14 5.89
CA PRO A 400 -15.73 32.52 4.81
C PRO A 400 -16.38 32.32 3.43
N ALA A 401 -16.01 33.15 2.45
CA ALA A 401 -16.43 32.97 1.07
C ALA A 401 -15.77 31.70 0.49
N GLU A 402 -16.56 30.69 0.16
CA GLU A 402 -16.14 29.53 -0.63
C GLU A 402 -16.34 29.82 -2.13
N GLU A 403 -15.44 29.34 -2.99
CA GLU A 403 -15.57 29.51 -4.45
C GLU A 403 -16.85 28.82 -4.95
N GLY A 404 -17.81 29.61 -5.43
CA GLY A 404 -19.13 29.14 -5.88
C GLY A 404 -20.24 29.17 -4.80
N GLY A 405 -19.96 29.72 -3.62
CA GLY A 405 -20.93 29.91 -2.54
C GLY A 405 -21.84 31.14 -2.72
N ALA A 406 -22.90 31.19 -1.90
CA ALA A 406 -23.91 32.24 -1.93
C ALA A 406 -23.34 33.66 -1.70
N ASP A 407 -24.02 34.66 -2.29
CA ASP A 407 -23.63 36.08 -2.29
C ASP A 407 -23.35 36.62 -0.86
N GLU A 408 -22.59 37.72 -0.75
CA GLU A 408 -22.27 38.35 0.56
C GLU A 408 -23.53 38.69 1.35
N GLU A 409 -24.61 39.12 0.67
CA GLU A 409 -25.86 39.52 1.28
C GLU A 409 -26.63 38.35 1.92
N THR A 410 -26.59 37.16 1.32
CA THR A 410 -27.25 35.97 1.89
C THR A 410 -26.50 35.45 3.11
N ARG A 411 -25.16 35.50 3.09
CA ARG A 411 -24.32 35.12 4.24
C ARG A 411 -24.48 36.06 5.44
N GLU A 412 -24.74 37.34 5.19
CA GLU A 412 -25.04 38.31 6.26
C GLU A 412 -26.45 38.12 6.84
N LYS A 413 -27.45 37.80 5.99
CA LYS A 413 -28.79 37.45 6.45
C LYS A 413 -28.80 36.19 7.32
N GLU A 414 -28.16 35.11 6.88
CA GLU A 414 -28.02 33.87 7.68
C GLU A 414 -27.32 34.12 9.02
N ARG A 415 -26.28 34.98 9.05
CA ARG A 415 -25.62 35.37 10.30
C ARG A 415 -26.54 36.14 11.23
N ALA A 416 -27.33 37.08 10.69
CA ALA A 416 -28.26 37.88 11.47
C ALA A 416 -29.40 37.02 12.06
N GLU A 417 -29.93 36.08 11.28
CA GLU A 417 -30.95 35.12 11.72
C GLU A 417 -30.43 34.21 12.84
N GLU A 418 -29.24 33.63 12.68
CA GLU A 418 -28.64 32.77 13.70
C GLU A 418 -28.24 33.55 14.96
N GLN A 419 -27.79 34.81 14.82
CA GLN A 419 -27.50 35.68 15.96
C GLN A 419 -28.79 36.07 16.71
N ALA A 420 -29.89 36.30 16.01
CA ALA A 420 -31.20 36.58 16.61
C ALA A 420 -31.68 35.40 17.48
N LYS A 421 -31.48 34.15 17.03
CA LYS A 421 -31.80 32.95 17.82
C LYS A 421 -31.02 32.87 19.14
N ILE A 422 -29.74 33.29 19.14
CA ILE A 422 -28.94 33.37 20.37
C ILE A 422 -29.46 34.49 21.28
N ASP A 423 -29.75 35.65 20.72
CA ASP A 423 -30.17 36.83 21.48
C ASP A 423 -31.58 36.63 22.09
N GLU A 424 -32.46 35.89 21.44
CA GLU A 424 -33.81 35.52 21.90
C GLU A 424 -33.83 34.31 22.86
N ALA A 425 -32.71 33.58 23.02
CA ALA A 425 -32.68 32.36 23.83
C ALA A 425 -33.01 32.60 25.32
N GLU A 426 -33.93 31.78 25.85
CA GLU A 426 -34.39 31.77 27.24
C GLU A 426 -33.95 30.47 27.96
N PRO A 427 -33.80 30.49 29.30
CA PRO A 427 -33.51 29.28 30.07
C PRO A 427 -34.63 28.26 29.94
N LEU A 428 -34.28 26.97 29.95
CA LEU A 428 -35.25 25.88 30.02
C LEU A 428 -36.04 25.96 31.33
N THR A 429 -37.36 25.75 31.27
CA THR A 429 -38.20 25.62 32.47
C THR A 429 -37.94 24.29 33.18
N GLU A 430 -38.32 24.18 34.47
CA GLU A 430 -38.18 22.93 35.23
C GLU A 430 -38.94 21.75 34.57
N GLU A 431 -40.08 22.03 33.92
CA GLU A 431 -40.83 21.03 33.15
C GLU A 431 -40.08 20.59 31.88
N GLU A 432 -39.46 21.51 31.15
CA GLU A 432 -38.66 21.20 29.94
C GLU A 432 -37.37 20.44 30.29
N GLN A 433 -36.78 20.68 31.46
CA GLN A 433 -35.63 19.92 31.97
C GLN A 433 -36.01 18.47 32.29
N ALA A 434 -37.15 18.24 32.97
CA ALA A 434 -37.65 16.90 33.23
C ALA A 434 -38.02 16.16 31.92
N GLU A 435 -38.64 16.85 30.96
CA GLU A 435 -38.93 16.30 29.63
C GLU A 435 -37.64 15.86 28.92
N LYS A 436 -36.60 16.70 28.95
CA LYS A 436 -35.29 16.40 28.38
C LYS A 436 -34.66 15.14 28.98
N GLU A 437 -34.71 14.97 30.31
CA GLU A 437 -34.18 13.76 30.97
C GLU A 437 -34.92 12.50 30.53
N THR A 438 -36.27 12.55 30.47
CA THR A 438 -37.06 11.39 29.99
C THR A 438 -36.81 11.06 28.52
N LEU A 439 -36.57 12.06 27.67
CA LEU A 439 -36.25 11.88 26.26
C LEU A 439 -34.81 11.39 26.05
N GLN A 440 -33.89 11.70 26.97
CA GLN A 440 -32.53 11.19 26.96
C GLN A 440 -32.49 9.68 27.21
N GLU A 441 -33.31 9.17 28.14
CA GLU A 441 -33.43 7.72 28.44
C GLU A 441 -34.04 6.90 27.29
N GLN A 442 -34.80 7.55 26.41
CA GLN A 442 -35.38 6.91 25.23
C GLN A 442 -34.36 6.73 24.11
N GLY A 443 -33.33 7.57 24.05
CA GLY A 443 -32.23 7.49 23.09
C GLY A 443 -31.15 6.49 23.48
N PHE A 444 -30.21 6.27 22.56
CA PHE A 444 -29.07 5.39 22.77
C PHE A 444 -27.80 6.21 23.06
N ASP A 445 -27.77 6.89 24.21
CA ASP A 445 -26.62 7.69 24.65
C ASP A 445 -25.32 6.85 24.77
N ASP A 446 -25.46 5.62 25.28
CA ASP A 446 -24.34 4.69 25.46
C ASP A 446 -23.74 4.14 24.15
N TRP A 447 -24.33 4.46 23.00
CA TRP A 447 -23.86 3.97 21.70
C TRP A 447 -22.95 5.00 21.04
N ASN A 448 -21.68 4.63 20.87
CA ASN A 448 -20.71 5.44 20.16
C ASN A 448 -20.67 5.08 18.66
N ARG A 449 -20.06 5.96 17.86
CA ARG A 449 -19.84 5.71 16.41
C ARG A 449 -19.09 4.41 16.13
N ARG A 450 -18.22 3.99 17.05
CA ARG A 450 -17.48 2.72 16.97
C ARG A 450 -18.41 1.51 17.12
N ASP A 451 -19.34 1.57 18.07
CA ASP A 451 -20.34 0.53 18.34
C ASP A 451 -21.34 0.43 17.19
N PHE A 452 -21.80 1.56 16.66
CA PHE A 452 -22.63 1.61 15.45
C PHE A 452 -21.96 0.93 14.26
N ASN A 453 -20.70 1.29 13.98
CA ASN A 453 -19.95 0.70 12.87
C ASN A 453 -19.67 -0.80 13.09
N ALA A 454 -19.47 -1.22 14.35
CA ALA A 454 -19.33 -2.63 14.70
C ALA A 454 -20.62 -3.39 14.45
N PHE A 455 -21.77 -2.87 14.91
CA PHE A 455 -23.09 -3.44 14.68
C PHE A 455 -23.41 -3.59 13.18
N VAL A 456 -23.19 -2.53 12.38
CA VAL A 456 -23.43 -2.58 10.92
C VAL A 456 -22.56 -3.66 10.25
N LYS A 457 -21.29 -3.78 10.64
CA LYS A 457 -20.39 -4.81 10.11
C LYS A 457 -20.80 -6.22 10.55
N ALA A 458 -21.23 -6.37 11.80
CA ALA A 458 -21.72 -7.64 12.32
C ALA A 458 -23.01 -8.07 11.59
N CYS A 459 -23.92 -7.14 11.30
CA CYS A 459 -25.08 -7.40 10.44
C CYS A 459 -24.69 -7.80 9.01
N GLU A 460 -23.63 -7.22 8.43
CA GLU A 460 -23.11 -7.63 7.12
C GLU A 460 -22.54 -9.05 7.14
N ARG A 461 -21.92 -9.45 8.26
CA ARG A 461 -21.22 -10.73 8.41
C ARG A 461 -22.14 -11.90 8.77
N TYR A 462 -23.06 -11.70 9.72
CA TYR A 462 -23.93 -12.76 10.26
C TYR A 462 -25.38 -12.67 9.77
N GLY A 463 -25.76 -11.54 9.17
CA GLY A 463 -27.13 -11.25 8.73
C GLY A 463 -28.00 -10.65 9.83
N ARG A 464 -29.14 -10.06 9.44
CA ARG A 464 -30.00 -9.25 10.34
C ARG A 464 -30.69 -10.03 11.47
N ASN A 465 -30.77 -11.36 11.35
CA ASN A 465 -31.54 -12.22 12.26
C ASN A 465 -30.68 -12.88 13.35
N GLN A 466 -29.36 -12.91 13.21
CA GLN A 466 -28.46 -13.63 14.12
C GLN A 466 -27.93 -12.70 15.22
N LEU A 467 -28.84 -12.25 16.08
CA LEU A 467 -28.55 -11.26 17.13
C LEU A 467 -27.55 -11.76 18.19
N GLU A 468 -27.52 -13.08 18.45
CA GLU A 468 -26.57 -13.71 19.37
C GLU A 468 -25.12 -13.56 18.91
N MET A 469 -24.85 -13.91 17.65
CA MET A 469 -23.52 -13.78 17.04
C MET A 469 -23.09 -12.32 16.92
N ILE A 470 -24.05 -11.41 16.65
CA ILE A 470 -23.79 -9.97 16.61
C ILE A 470 -23.37 -9.46 18.00
N ALA A 471 -24.04 -9.93 19.06
CA ALA A 471 -23.69 -9.54 20.43
C ALA A 471 -22.31 -10.07 20.85
N GLU A 472 -21.93 -11.29 20.44
CA GLU A 472 -20.58 -11.84 20.71
C GLU A 472 -19.46 -11.05 20.03
N GLU A 473 -19.69 -10.48 18.84
CA GLU A 473 -18.71 -9.62 18.15
C GLU A 473 -18.63 -8.21 18.78
N MET A 474 -19.58 -7.85 19.63
CA MET A 474 -19.62 -6.55 20.32
C MET A 474 -19.09 -6.66 21.75
N ASP A 475 -17.80 -6.37 21.94
CA ASP A 475 -17.10 -6.49 23.24
C ASP A 475 -17.73 -5.71 24.42
N ASN A 476 -18.52 -4.67 24.16
CA ASN A 476 -18.97 -3.70 25.17
C ASN A 476 -20.50 -3.67 25.40
N LYS A 477 -21.29 -4.56 24.79
CA LYS A 477 -22.77 -4.52 24.87
C LYS A 477 -23.35 -5.89 25.18
N THR A 478 -24.43 -5.92 25.97
CA THR A 478 -25.16 -7.16 26.26
C THR A 478 -26.13 -7.51 25.15
N LEU A 479 -26.55 -8.78 25.07
CA LEU A 479 -27.53 -9.26 24.09
C LEU A 479 -28.84 -8.45 24.12
N GLU A 480 -29.33 -8.10 25.31
CA GLU A 480 -30.56 -7.31 25.49
C GLU A 480 -30.42 -5.89 24.91
N GLN A 481 -29.25 -5.26 25.11
CA GLN A 481 -28.96 -3.92 24.57
C GLN A 481 -28.89 -3.95 23.04
N VAL A 482 -28.25 -4.97 22.48
CA VAL A 482 -28.15 -5.18 21.03
C VAL A 482 -29.53 -5.45 20.42
N GLN A 483 -30.37 -6.24 21.09
CA GLN A 483 -31.73 -6.51 20.62
C GLN A 483 -32.62 -5.26 20.63
N ARG A 484 -32.56 -4.45 21.71
CA ARG A 484 -33.28 -3.16 21.78
C ARG A 484 -32.83 -2.21 20.68
N TYR A 485 -31.53 -2.12 20.44
CA TYR A 485 -30.96 -1.28 19.39
C TYR A 485 -31.34 -1.79 17.99
N ALA A 486 -31.21 -3.09 17.72
CA ALA A 486 -31.56 -3.69 16.43
C ALA A 486 -33.03 -3.44 16.07
N ASN A 487 -33.96 -3.63 17.01
CA ASN A 487 -35.37 -3.38 16.79
C ASN A 487 -35.64 -1.91 16.40
N THR A 488 -35.00 -0.97 17.09
CA THR A 488 -35.16 0.46 16.82
C THR A 488 -34.50 0.85 15.50
N PHE A 489 -33.30 0.32 15.23
CA PHE A 489 -32.57 0.52 13.98
C PHE A 489 -33.39 0.07 12.77
N TRP A 490 -33.97 -1.13 12.79
CA TRP A 490 -34.76 -1.62 11.65
C TRP A 490 -36.10 -0.88 11.46
N GLN A 491 -36.62 -0.21 12.48
CA GLN A 491 -37.80 0.65 12.37
C GLN A 491 -37.45 2.05 11.84
N ARG A 492 -36.32 2.62 12.28
CA ARG A 492 -35.95 4.04 12.07
C ARG A 492 -34.72 4.25 11.20
N TYR A 493 -34.17 3.23 10.54
CA TYR A 493 -32.92 3.34 9.75
C TYR A 493 -32.92 4.45 8.68
N LYS A 494 -34.10 4.87 8.18
CA LYS A 494 -34.24 5.95 7.19
C LYS A 494 -33.83 7.33 7.71
N GLU A 495 -33.75 7.50 9.03
CA GLU A 495 -33.31 8.74 9.66
C GLU A 495 -31.79 8.92 9.62
N ILE A 496 -31.04 7.84 9.35
CA ILE A 496 -29.58 7.87 9.32
C ILE A 496 -29.07 8.39 7.96
N ALA A 497 -28.10 9.31 7.97
CA ALA A 497 -27.39 9.71 6.75
C ALA A 497 -26.73 8.49 6.05
N ASP A 498 -26.84 8.41 4.72
CA ASP A 498 -26.35 7.30 3.90
C ASP A 498 -27.00 5.92 4.18
N TYR A 499 -28.23 5.87 4.75
CA TYR A 499 -28.90 4.59 5.04
C TYR A 499 -29.00 3.66 3.83
N GLU A 500 -29.23 4.18 2.62
CA GLU A 500 -29.33 3.37 1.40
C GLU A 500 -28.08 2.55 1.15
N LYS A 501 -26.91 3.15 1.37
CA LYS A 501 -25.62 2.50 1.21
C LYS A 501 -25.40 1.43 2.27
N ILE A 502 -25.80 1.73 3.51
CA ILE A 502 -25.68 0.81 4.64
C ILE A 502 -26.54 -0.43 4.41
N ILE A 503 -27.82 -0.25 4.08
CA ILE A 503 -28.77 -1.34 3.82
C ILE A 503 -28.32 -2.17 2.62
N ASN A 504 -27.91 -1.54 1.53
CA ASN A 504 -27.45 -2.25 0.33
C ASN A 504 -26.18 -3.09 0.60
N ASN A 505 -25.29 -2.64 1.51
CA ASN A 505 -24.15 -3.45 1.94
C ASN A 505 -24.59 -4.65 2.78
N ILE A 506 -25.53 -4.47 3.71
CA ILE A 506 -26.06 -5.57 4.54
C ILE A 506 -26.79 -6.59 3.66
N GLU A 507 -27.63 -6.17 2.72
CA GLU A 507 -28.32 -7.06 1.77
C GLU A 507 -27.34 -7.82 0.87
N LYS A 508 -26.23 -7.19 0.46
CA LYS A 508 -25.15 -7.88 -0.26
C LYS A 508 -24.46 -8.92 0.61
N GLY A 509 -24.22 -8.61 1.89
CA GLY A 509 -23.69 -9.54 2.88
C GLY A 509 -24.59 -10.77 3.04
N GLU A 510 -25.88 -10.55 3.26
CA GLU A 510 -26.88 -11.61 3.39
C GLU A 510 -27.05 -12.43 2.11
N SER A 511 -27.01 -11.80 0.93
CA SER A 511 -27.03 -12.50 -0.35
C SER A 511 -25.84 -13.44 -0.51
N ARG A 512 -24.64 -13.03 -0.04
CA ARG A 512 -23.45 -13.89 -0.02
C ARG A 512 -23.62 -15.04 0.96
N LEU A 513 -24.11 -14.78 2.16
CA LEU A 513 -24.36 -15.81 3.18
C LEU A 513 -25.37 -16.85 2.67
N ARG A 514 -26.46 -16.40 2.05
CA ARG A 514 -27.48 -17.27 1.46
C ARG A 514 -26.90 -18.16 0.36
N LYS A 515 -26.10 -17.59 -0.54
CA LYS A 515 -25.38 -18.37 -1.57
C LYS A 515 -24.43 -19.39 -0.97
N GLN A 516 -23.71 -19.02 0.09
CA GLN A 516 -22.81 -19.93 0.79
C GLN A 516 -23.57 -21.11 1.43
N MET A 517 -24.73 -20.84 2.06
CA MET A 517 -25.60 -21.88 2.61
C MET A 517 -26.18 -22.78 1.51
N GLU A 518 -26.63 -22.21 0.39
CA GLU A 518 -27.15 -22.94 -0.76
C GLU A 518 -26.07 -23.88 -1.35
N ILE A 519 -24.84 -23.38 -1.53
CA ILE A 519 -23.70 -24.19 -1.97
C ILE A 519 -23.42 -25.33 -0.99
N GLN A 520 -23.43 -25.04 0.32
CA GLN A 520 -23.23 -26.06 1.35
C GLN A 520 -24.33 -27.13 1.27
N GLN A 521 -25.58 -26.75 1.05
CA GLN A 521 -26.70 -27.69 0.89
C GLN A 521 -26.52 -28.59 -0.33
N HIS A 522 -26.18 -28.02 -1.49
CA HIS A 522 -25.89 -28.79 -2.71
C HIS A 522 -24.72 -29.76 -2.49
N LEU A 523 -23.65 -29.30 -1.82
CA LEU A 523 -22.50 -30.13 -1.49
C LEU A 523 -22.88 -31.28 -0.54
N THR A 524 -23.60 -30.99 0.54
CA THR A 524 -24.08 -32.01 1.49
C THR A 524 -25.02 -33.00 0.83
N PHE A 525 -25.92 -32.56 -0.05
CA PHE A 525 -26.79 -33.45 -0.82
C PHE A 525 -25.97 -34.40 -1.70
N LYS A 526 -25.03 -33.86 -2.49
CA LYS A 526 -24.16 -34.63 -3.39
C LYS A 526 -23.29 -35.65 -2.63
N VAL A 527 -22.77 -35.29 -1.47
CA VAL A 527 -21.95 -36.18 -0.64
C VAL A 527 -22.80 -37.27 0.00
N LYS A 528 -23.98 -36.93 0.54
CA LYS A 528 -24.86 -37.89 1.25
C LYS A 528 -25.60 -38.85 0.33
N GLU A 529 -25.75 -38.53 -0.96
CA GLU A 529 -26.30 -39.44 -1.97
C GLU A 529 -25.51 -40.76 -2.05
N HIS A 530 -24.20 -40.72 -1.74
CA HIS A 530 -23.32 -41.87 -1.85
C HIS A 530 -22.99 -42.49 -0.48
N LYS A 531 -23.07 -43.83 -0.36
CA LYS A 531 -22.69 -44.55 0.86
C LYS A 531 -21.19 -44.48 1.16
N LEU A 532 -20.36 -44.46 0.11
CA LEU A 532 -18.90 -44.29 0.19
C LEU A 532 -18.46 -43.12 -0.70
N PRO A 533 -18.60 -41.87 -0.22
CA PRO A 533 -18.38 -40.68 -1.05
C PRO A 533 -16.98 -40.59 -1.65
N LEU A 534 -15.94 -41.04 -0.92
CA LEU A 534 -14.56 -41.02 -1.41
C LEU A 534 -14.31 -41.94 -2.62
N GLU A 535 -15.15 -42.95 -2.84
CA GLU A 535 -14.98 -43.93 -3.92
C GLU A 535 -16.06 -43.81 -5.00
N GLN A 536 -17.25 -43.37 -4.64
CA GLN A 536 -18.44 -43.42 -5.50
C GLN A 536 -18.86 -42.06 -6.06
N LEU A 537 -18.42 -40.94 -5.47
CA LEU A 537 -18.86 -39.61 -5.87
C LEU A 537 -18.39 -39.29 -7.29
N ARG A 538 -19.37 -39.02 -8.17
CA ARG A 538 -19.11 -38.64 -9.56
C ARG A 538 -19.23 -37.14 -9.75
N ILE A 539 -18.26 -36.57 -10.45
CA ILE A 539 -18.18 -35.15 -10.79
C ILE A 539 -18.32 -35.04 -12.31
N ALA A 540 -19.29 -34.26 -12.79
CA ALA A 540 -19.44 -34.01 -14.22
C ALA A 540 -18.42 -32.96 -14.69
N TYR A 541 -17.34 -33.45 -15.29
CA TYR A 541 -16.34 -32.56 -15.89
C TYR A 541 -16.82 -32.05 -17.26
N GLY A 542 -16.71 -30.74 -17.48
CA GLY A 542 -16.90 -30.16 -18.82
C GLY A 542 -15.76 -30.53 -19.80
N PRO A 543 -15.81 -30.04 -21.06
CA PRO A 543 -14.87 -30.39 -22.13
C PRO A 543 -13.40 -29.99 -21.88
N SER A 544 -13.12 -29.23 -20.82
CA SER A 544 -11.78 -28.82 -20.39
C SER A 544 -11.40 -29.46 -19.06
N ARG A 545 -11.32 -30.79 -19.00
CA ARG A 545 -10.72 -31.48 -17.85
C ARG A 545 -9.23 -31.13 -17.79
N GLY A 546 -8.84 -30.28 -16.84
CA GLY A 546 -7.44 -29.95 -16.60
C GLY A 546 -6.66 -31.24 -16.26
N LYS A 547 -5.63 -31.56 -17.06
CA LYS A 547 -4.81 -32.79 -16.96
C LYS A 547 -4.03 -32.96 -15.64
N GLN A 548 -4.11 -31.99 -14.73
CA GLN A 548 -3.24 -31.92 -13.55
C GLN A 548 -3.84 -32.57 -12.29
N TRP A 549 -5.17 -32.72 -12.19
CA TRP A 549 -5.84 -33.23 -10.99
C TRP A 549 -6.53 -34.56 -11.27
N THR A 550 -6.40 -35.51 -10.35
CA THR A 550 -7.08 -36.80 -10.46
C THR A 550 -8.50 -36.73 -9.86
N GLU A 551 -9.37 -37.63 -10.32
CA GLU A 551 -10.73 -37.74 -9.77
C GLU A 551 -10.75 -38.13 -8.29
N GLU A 552 -9.71 -38.82 -7.80
CA GLU A 552 -9.60 -39.21 -6.40
C GLU A 552 -9.25 -38.01 -5.51
N GLU A 553 -8.32 -37.16 -5.96
CA GLU A 553 -8.00 -35.88 -5.29
C GLU A 553 -9.23 -34.98 -5.20
N ASP A 554 -9.97 -34.82 -6.31
CA ASP A 554 -11.16 -33.97 -6.37
C ASP A 554 -12.27 -34.45 -5.43
N ARG A 555 -12.52 -35.76 -5.38
CA ARG A 555 -13.45 -36.37 -4.42
C ARG A 555 -13.04 -36.11 -2.98
N PHE A 556 -11.75 -36.27 -2.68
CA PHE A 556 -11.23 -36.02 -1.34
C PHE A 556 -11.43 -34.56 -0.92
N LEU A 557 -11.14 -33.61 -1.82
CA LEU A 557 -11.34 -32.17 -1.56
C LEU A 557 -12.80 -31.86 -1.25
N LEU A 558 -13.76 -32.38 -2.02
CA LEU A 558 -15.18 -32.13 -1.80
C LEU A 558 -15.69 -32.72 -0.48
N VAL A 559 -15.29 -33.96 -0.15
CA VAL A 559 -15.69 -34.62 1.10
C VAL A 559 -15.09 -33.92 2.31
N GLN A 560 -13.83 -33.48 2.25
CA GLN A 560 -13.23 -32.71 3.35
C GLN A 560 -13.88 -31.32 3.48
N LEU A 561 -14.22 -30.67 2.36
CA LEU A 561 -14.88 -29.37 2.36
C LEU A 561 -16.29 -29.45 2.96
N GLU A 562 -17.05 -30.50 2.65
CA GLU A 562 -18.38 -30.74 3.22
C GLU A 562 -18.31 -30.90 4.74
N LYS A 563 -17.34 -31.71 5.21
CA LYS A 563 -17.13 -31.99 6.63
C LYS A 563 -16.74 -30.75 7.45
N ILE A 564 -15.97 -29.83 6.86
CA ILE A 564 -15.50 -28.60 7.53
C ILE A 564 -16.53 -27.46 7.41
N GLY A 565 -17.35 -27.50 6.36
CA GLY A 565 -18.28 -26.44 6.00
C GLY A 565 -17.64 -25.46 5.00
N TYR A 566 -18.37 -25.20 3.93
CA TYR A 566 -17.99 -24.23 2.92
C TYR A 566 -18.04 -22.82 3.49
N GLY A 567 -16.91 -22.12 3.39
CA GLY A 567 -16.71 -20.74 3.87
C GLY A 567 -16.53 -20.60 5.39
N SER A 568 -16.25 -21.70 6.09
CA SER A 568 -15.64 -21.67 7.43
C SER A 568 -14.25 -21.02 7.38
N GLU A 569 -13.86 -20.34 8.46
CA GLU A 569 -12.51 -19.78 8.58
C GLU A 569 -11.46 -20.90 8.57
N ASP A 570 -10.34 -20.66 7.87
CA ASP A 570 -9.23 -21.61 7.71
C ASP A 570 -9.56 -22.98 7.08
N ALA A 571 -10.73 -23.14 6.45
CA ALA A 571 -11.18 -24.42 5.89
C ALA A 571 -10.13 -25.09 4.99
N TYR A 572 -9.49 -24.32 4.11
CA TYR A 572 -8.51 -24.84 3.17
C TYR A 572 -7.16 -25.22 3.81
N GLU A 573 -6.79 -24.61 4.94
CA GLU A 573 -5.60 -25.01 5.71
C GLU A 573 -5.87 -26.33 6.45
N HIS A 574 -7.09 -26.50 6.97
CA HIS A 574 -7.54 -27.78 7.52
C HIS A 574 -7.56 -28.89 6.47
N ILE A 575 -8.07 -28.62 5.26
CA ILE A 575 -8.02 -29.56 4.13
C ILE A 575 -6.56 -29.90 3.79
N ARG A 576 -5.68 -28.90 3.69
CA ARG A 576 -4.25 -29.12 3.42
C ARG A 576 -3.60 -30.04 4.46
N ARG A 577 -3.91 -29.83 5.74
CA ARG A 577 -3.42 -30.68 6.84
C ARG A 577 -3.98 -32.10 6.73
N ALA A 578 -5.25 -32.25 6.35
CA ALA A 578 -5.87 -33.55 6.12
C ALA A 578 -5.22 -34.31 4.95
N ILE A 579 -4.90 -33.63 3.84
CA ILE A 579 -4.17 -34.21 2.71
C ILE A 579 -2.81 -34.76 3.16
N ARG A 580 -2.05 -33.98 3.94
CA ARG A 580 -0.73 -34.41 4.42
C ARG A 580 -0.79 -35.61 5.37
N LYS A 581 -1.84 -35.71 6.19
CA LYS A 581 -2.06 -36.79 7.15
C LYS A 581 -2.68 -38.05 6.53
N SER A 582 -3.32 -37.94 5.37
CA SER A 582 -3.98 -39.07 4.72
C SER A 582 -2.97 -40.12 4.23
N ASP A 583 -3.20 -41.38 4.60
CA ASP A 583 -2.40 -42.52 4.13
C ASP A 583 -2.66 -42.83 2.64
N ARG A 584 -3.85 -42.51 2.11
CA ARG A 584 -4.20 -42.71 0.70
C ARG A 584 -3.29 -41.92 -0.25
N PHE A 585 -2.91 -40.71 0.16
CA PHE A 585 -2.07 -39.83 -0.65
C PHE A 585 -0.59 -39.87 -0.23
N ARG A 586 -0.15 -40.92 0.48
CA ARG A 586 1.21 -41.00 1.03
C ARG A 586 2.31 -40.76 -0.02
N PHE A 587 2.13 -41.29 -1.22
CA PHE A 587 3.09 -41.19 -2.33
C PHE A 587 2.73 -40.12 -3.37
N ASP A 588 1.61 -39.42 -3.18
CA ASP A 588 1.16 -38.36 -4.06
C ASP A 588 1.80 -37.01 -3.65
N TRP A 589 3.02 -36.81 -4.15
CA TRP A 589 3.78 -35.58 -3.93
C TRP A 589 3.17 -34.37 -4.63
N PHE A 590 2.42 -34.57 -5.72
CA PHE A 590 1.73 -33.49 -6.40
C PHE A 590 0.66 -32.88 -5.49
N PHE A 591 -0.20 -33.72 -4.91
CA PHE A 591 -1.28 -33.26 -4.04
C PHE A 591 -0.78 -32.72 -2.71
N LYS A 592 0.29 -33.31 -2.12
CA LYS A 592 0.90 -32.83 -0.87
C LYS A 592 1.69 -31.51 -1.02
N SER A 593 2.22 -31.22 -2.20
CA SER A 593 3.00 -30.00 -2.47
C SER A 593 2.14 -28.75 -2.67
N ARG A 594 0.83 -28.92 -2.92
CA ARG A 594 -0.07 -27.78 -3.18
C ARG A 594 -0.16 -26.80 -2.00
N SER A 595 -0.22 -25.53 -2.35
CA SER A 595 -0.50 -24.42 -1.44
C SER A 595 -1.98 -24.35 -1.08
N THR A 596 -2.31 -23.67 0.02
CA THR A 596 -3.71 -23.40 0.39
C THR A 596 -4.50 -22.67 -0.69
N LEU A 597 -3.86 -21.70 -1.36
CA LEU A 597 -4.47 -20.96 -2.45
C LEU A 597 -4.79 -21.85 -3.66
N GLU A 598 -3.92 -22.81 -3.99
CA GLU A 598 -4.18 -23.75 -5.09
C GLU A 598 -5.32 -24.71 -4.74
N ILE A 599 -5.33 -25.24 -3.51
CA ILE A 599 -6.44 -26.05 -2.99
C ILE A 599 -7.75 -25.27 -3.04
N GLN A 600 -7.74 -24.02 -2.58
CA GLN A 600 -8.91 -23.13 -2.62
C GLN A 600 -9.40 -22.91 -4.05
N ARG A 601 -8.51 -22.59 -5.00
CA ARG A 601 -8.88 -22.43 -6.41
C ARG A 601 -9.48 -23.70 -6.98
N ARG A 602 -8.91 -24.87 -6.66
CA ARG A 602 -9.44 -26.15 -7.11
C ARG A 602 -10.82 -26.43 -6.52
N CYS A 603 -10.99 -26.30 -5.20
CA CYS A 603 -12.29 -26.42 -4.54
C CYS A 603 -13.35 -25.51 -5.16
N ASN A 604 -13.03 -24.24 -5.42
CA ASN A 604 -13.96 -23.30 -6.06
C ASN A 604 -14.36 -23.75 -7.48
N THR A 605 -13.41 -24.34 -8.23
CA THR A 605 -13.71 -24.90 -9.56
C THR A 605 -14.67 -26.09 -9.45
N LEU A 606 -14.45 -26.99 -8.48
CA LEU A 606 -15.32 -28.14 -8.26
C LEU A 606 -16.72 -27.73 -7.81
N ILE A 607 -16.82 -26.71 -6.95
CA ILE A 607 -18.10 -26.14 -6.52
C ILE A 607 -18.86 -25.55 -7.70
N GLN A 608 -18.18 -24.84 -8.61
CA GLN A 608 -18.82 -24.32 -9.82
C GLN A 608 -19.36 -25.43 -10.74
N LEU A 609 -18.69 -26.59 -10.77
CA LEU A 609 -19.21 -27.75 -11.51
C LEU A 609 -20.48 -28.30 -10.84
N ILE A 610 -20.46 -28.48 -9.52
CA ILE A 610 -21.63 -28.93 -8.76
C ILE A 610 -22.79 -27.94 -8.92
N GLU A 611 -22.56 -26.63 -8.77
CA GLU A 611 -23.60 -25.62 -8.97
C GLU A 611 -24.20 -25.66 -10.38
N LYS A 612 -23.39 -25.98 -11.41
CA LYS A 612 -23.89 -26.14 -12.78
C LYS A 612 -24.73 -27.40 -12.96
N GLU A 613 -24.38 -28.49 -12.27
CA GLU A 613 -25.21 -29.70 -12.25
C GLU A 613 -26.59 -29.41 -11.64
N PHE A 614 -26.64 -28.71 -10.51
CA PHE A 614 -27.91 -28.37 -9.85
C PHE A 614 -28.72 -27.28 -10.56
N LYS A 615 -28.08 -26.39 -11.31
CA LYS A 615 -28.76 -25.36 -12.14
C LYS A 615 -29.14 -25.86 -13.53
N GLY A 616 -28.73 -27.08 -13.91
CA GLY A 616 -28.88 -27.65 -15.25
C GLY A 616 -30.13 -28.51 -15.47
N ASP A 617 -31.01 -28.60 -14.47
CA ASP A 617 -32.27 -29.36 -14.52
C ASP A 617 -33.54 -28.47 -14.59
N ASP A 618 -33.40 -27.17 -14.88
CA ASP A 618 -34.51 -26.25 -15.22
C ASP A 618 -34.55 -25.90 -16.72
#